data_AF-A0A2E0Y087-F1
#
_entry.id   AF-A0A2E0Y087-F1
#
_cell.length_a   1.000
_cell.length_b   1.000
_cell.length_c   1.000
_cell.angle_alpha   90.00
_cell.angle_beta   90.00
_cell.angle_gamma   90.00
#
_symmetry.space_group_name_H-M   'P 1'
#
loop_
_entity.id
_entity.type
_entity.pdbx_description
1 polymer ?
#
loop_
_entity_poly.entity_id
_entity_poly.type
_entity_poly.pdbx_seq_one_letter_code
_entity_poly.pdbx_strand_id
1 'polypeptide(L)'
;MFRSIVTSATLAGMPVEAARIRIRPFAIILLAIAGIGLLDTQTAYGDDSTNTKNAIRHLKRTVTPQRDDSHLTRLTALRGLGDPALEELFLRLVQHDSWQIQVYAVLGLAELTDDGHVMPWLITQITPEARDQVLAVAMDEKRLGPEELEALTGWEELQEANRVALIAYAKSINEDVDIDQLRPLTSSSNEKVAAAAWLVMAWLGDKTALENIDELIDGLPEARQLDILLTMIMLINRYEIREAAAWLDGLLTESRAQSQYREMLLAGTSTLLLLDPERGLNQWRLEFGSNPKRRQQITAALMLLQVGVQLEMEDRSRLDVDDELIGTIVNAGDAVANDQDDVAQRLIELIDLNHVRSTTLIPGVLTDLPSDQAVVVLRRFLERMEQDDFSSVDQMLAIEATERLLEIDPAAVLDTLQSAEDESPLQEAILYGLLRYRDADVLGTVESLQQIGVSRPDSLALLVIARDSNELDDTQLHRLGLIASGGVLVEPLQVQAAWLYLKHTNSIDGALAQLIPESP
;
A
#
# COMPACT_ATOMS: atom_id res chain seq x y z
N MET A 1 -0.88 1.33 -2.62
CA MET A 1 -1.97 0.85 -3.50
C MET A 1 -2.90 -0.20 -2.88
N PHE A 2 -2.43 -1.18 -2.09
CA PHE A 2 -3.28 -2.06 -1.25
C PHE A 2 -4.27 -1.31 -0.32
N ARG A 3 -3.99 -0.03 -0.02
CA ARG A 3 -4.88 0.88 0.72
C ARG A 3 -6.06 1.44 -0.10
N SER A 4 -5.99 1.47 -1.44
CA SER A 4 -7.09 1.96 -2.29
C SER A 4 -8.32 1.04 -2.18
N ILE A 5 -8.10 -0.29 -2.12
CA ILE A 5 -9.16 -1.28 -1.91
C ILE A 5 -9.80 -1.14 -0.51
N VAL A 6 -9.01 -0.84 0.53
CA VAL A 6 -9.51 -0.57 1.89
C VAL A 6 -10.34 0.72 1.92
N THR A 7 -9.99 1.73 1.11
CA THR A 7 -10.70 3.00 1.04
C THR A 7 -12.07 2.84 0.35
N SER A 8 -12.14 2.05 -0.72
CA SER A 8 -13.41 1.65 -1.37
C SER A 8 -14.28 0.78 -0.47
N ALA A 9 -13.70 -0.14 0.31
CA ALA A 9 -14.41 -0.95 1.31
C ALA A 9 -14.98 -0.11 2.48
N THR A 10 -14.29 0.97 2.86
CA THR A 10 -14.71 1.88 3.94
C THR A 10 -15.84 2.81 3.48
N LEU A 11 -15.88 3.18 2.19
CA LEU A 11 -17.00 3.89 1.56
C LEU A 11 -18.26 3.01 1.42
N ALA A 12 -18.11 1.70 1.25
CA ALA A 12 -19.20 0.73 1.08
C ALA A 12 -19.90 0.27 2.39
N GLY A 13 -19.53 0.81 3.56
CA GLY A 13 -20.25 0.55 4.81
C GLY A 13 -20.15 -0.87 5.36
N MET A 14 -19.10 -1.63 5.00
CA MET A 14 -18.86 -2.96 5.58
C MET A 14 -18.42 -2.84 7.05
N PRO A 15 -18.91 -3.72 7.95
CA PRO A 15 -18.56 -3.66 9.36
C PRO A 15 -17.11 -4.10 9.60
N VAL A 16 -16.30 -3.18 10.12
CA VAL A 16 -15.02 -3.51 10.77
C VAL A 16 -15.36 -4.07 12.16
N GLU A 17 -15.29 -5.39 12.32
CA GLU A 17 -15.43 -6.03 13.64
C GLU A 17 -14.24 -5.67 14.53
N ALA A 18 -14.42 -4.63 15.35
CA ALA A 18 -13.48 -4.22 16.38
C ALA A 18 -13.53 -5.21 17.56
N ALA A 19 -12.54 -6.10 17.64
CA ALA A 19 -12.29 -6.91 18.83
C ALA A 19 -11.83 -6.02 20.00
N ARG A 20 -12.76 -5.74 20.93
CA ARG A 20 -12.50 -5.01 22.18
C ARG A 20 -11.66 -5.85 23.14
N ILE A 21 -10.39 -5.50 23.33
CA ILE A 21 -9.56 -6.05 24.41
C ILE A 21 -9.72 -5.17 25.67
N ARG A 22 -10.26 -5.77 26.73
CA ARG A 22 -10.41 -5.19 28.07
C ARG A 22 -9.04 -5.12 28.77
N ILE A 23 -8.56 -3.92 29.08
CA ILE A 23 -7.43 -3.72 30.00
C ILE A 23 -7.99 -3.67 31.42
N ARG A 24 -7.49 -4.54 32.31
CA ARG A 24 -7.66 -4.45 33.77
C ARG A 24 -6.32 -4.04 34.40
N PRO A 25 -6.33 -3.21 35.46
CA PRO A 25 -5.13 -2.63 36.05
C PRO A 25 -4.46 -3.64 36.98
N PHE A 26 -3.12 -3.66 37.01
CA PHE A 26 -2.40 -4.27 38.12
C PHE A 26 -1.37 -3.32 38.74
N ALA A 27 -1.44 -3.34 40.06
CA ALA A 27 -0.81 -2.53 41.08
C ALA A 27 0.73 -2.39 41.01
N ILE A 28 1.13 -1.21 41.48
CA ILE A 28 2.43 -0.83 42.05
C ILE A 28 2.87 -1.79 43.15
N ILE A 29 4.12 -2.28 43.09
CA ILE A 29 4.92 -2.62 44.28
C ILE A 29 6.34 -2.08 44.10
N LEU A 30 6.69 -1.21 45.05
CA LEU A 30 8.00 -0.61 45.30
C LEU A 30 8.79 -1.57 46.21
N LEU A 31 10.04 -1.89 45.88
CA LEU A 31 11.05 -2.21 46.89
C LEU A 31 12.47 -2.07 46.32
N ALA A 32 13.16 -1.07 46.86
CA ALA A 32 14.58 -0.83 46.70
C ALA A 32 15.39 -1.78 47.58
N ILE A 33 16.50 -2.31 47.07
CA ILE A 33 17.69 -2.60 47.88
C ILE A 33 18.94 -2.23 47.06
N ALA A 34 19.71 -1.30 47.62
CA ALA A 34 21.03 -0.91 47.19
C ALA A 34 22.07 -1.99 47.55
N GLY A 35 23.04 -2.20 46.65
CA GLY A 35 24.23 -3.01 46.89
C GLY A 35 25.39 -2.43 46.09
N ILE A 36 26.13 -1.51 46.72
CA ILE A 36 27.40 -1.00 46.22
C ILE A 36 28.43 -2.13 46.33
N GLY A 37 28.93 -2.58 45.18
CA GLY A 37 30.11 -3.44 45.08
C GLY A 37 31.07 -2.83 44.07
N LEU A 38 32.18 -2.28 44.56
CA LEU A 38 33.36 -1.92 43.76
C LEU A 38 33.87 -3.18 43.05
N LEU A 39 33.77 -3.20 41.73
CA LEU A 39 34.41 -4.19 40.86
C LEU A 39 35.03 -3.48 39.66
N ASP A 40 36.22 -3.97 39.30
CA ASP A 40 37.10 -3.56 38.21
C ASP A 40 36.37 -3.01 36.98
N THR A 41 36.79 -1.83 36.54
CA THR A 41 36.48 -1.29 35.23
C THR A 41 37.28 -2.04 34.15
N GLN A 42 36.86 -3.28 33.86
CA GLN A 42 36.88 -3.75 32.48
C GLN A 42 35.54 -3.33 31.88
N THR A 43 35.59 -2.37 30.96
CA THR A 43 34.48 -2.06 30.05
C THR A 43 34.10 -3.34 29.32
N ALA A 44 33.07 -4.02 29.82
CA ALA A 44 32.42 -5.12 29.14
C ALA A 44 31.67 -4.54 27.93
N TYR A 45 32.39 -4.42 26.81
CA TYR A 45 31.78 -4.44 25.49
C TYR A 45 30.88 -5.69 25.45
N GLY A 46 29.60 -5.52 25.10
CA GLY A 46 28.70 -6.66 24.91
C GLY A 46 29.37 -7.68 23.98
N ASP A 47 29.45 -8.94 24.42
CA ASP A 47 30.07 -10.01 23.66
C ASP A 47 29.41 -10.11 22.28
N ASP A 48 30.15 -9.86 21.18
CA ASP A 48 29.66 -9.93 19.80
C ASP A 48 28.92 -11.25 19.53
N SER A 49 29.27 -12.31 20.26
CA SER A 49 28.58 -13.60 20.20
C SER A 49 27.11 -13.53 20.62
N THR A 50 26.76 -12.62 21.54
CA THR A 50 25.40 -12.44 22.07
C THR A 50 24.53 -11.64 21.11
N ASN A 51 25.04 -10.52 20.60
CA ASN A 51 24.35 -9.70 19.59
C ASN A 51 24.10 -10.51 18.31
N THR A 52 25.09 -11.28 17.86
CA THR A 52 24.96 -12.21 16.72
C THR A 52 23.86 -13.25 16.96
N LYS A 53 23.83 -13.90 18.14
CA LYS A 53 22.76 -14.86 18.48
C LYS A 53 21.38 -14.22 18.52
N ASN A 54 21.27 -12.97 18.99
CA ASN A 54 20.01 -12.23 19.02
C ASN A 54 19.54 -11.86 17.62
N ALA A 55 20.44 -11.34 16.77
CA ALA A 55 20.16 -11.04 15.37
C ALA A 55 19.63 -12.27 14.62
N ILE A 56 20.32 -13.42 14.77
CA ILE A 56 19.86 -14.70 14.21
C ILE A 56 18.49 -15.09 14.76
N ARG A 57 18.22 -14.89 16.05
CA ARG A 57 16.89 -15.19 16.64
C ARG A 57 15.79 -14.34 16.01
N HIS A 58 16.04 -13.06 15.75
CA HIS A 58 15.09 -12.17 15.08
C HIS A 58 14.82 -12.59 13.65
N LEU A 59 15.87 -12.97 12.90
CA LEU A 59 15.71 -13.53 11.56
C LEU A 59 14.94 -14.88 11.58
N LYS A 60 15.19 -15.76 12.56
CA LYS A 60 14.42 -17.02 12.71
C LYS A 60 12.93 -16.75 12.91
N ARG A 61 12.56 -15.77 13.74
CA ARG A 61 11.16 -15.35 13.94
C ARG A 61 10.54 -14.73 12.68
N THR A 62 11.37 -14.21 11.77
CA THR A 62 10.92 -13.62 10.49
C THR A 62 10.58 -14.69 9.46
N VAL A 63 11.36 -15.77 9.42
CA VAL A 63 11.17 -16.87 8.45
C VAL A 63 10.32 -18.02 9.00
N THR A 64 9.78 -17.88 10.22
CA THR A 64 8.93 -18.91 10.84
C THR A 64 7.53 -18.34 11.06
N PRO A 65 6.45 -19.03 10.61
CA PRO A 65 5.08 -18.60 10.84
C PRO A 65 4.79 -18.30 12.32
N GLN A 66 4.24 -17.12 12.60
CA GLN A 66 3.81 -16.67 13.92
C GLN A 66 2.29 -16.58 13.98
N ARG A 67 1.70 -16.82 15.15
CA ARG A 67 0.24 -16.83 15.33
C ARG A 67 -0.43 -15.47 15.12
N ASP A 68 0.33 -14.39 15.26
CA ASP A 68 -0.11 -13.01 15.13
C ASP A 68 0.31 -12.40 13.78
N ASP A 69 0.81 -13.22 12.86
CA ASP A 69 1.33 -12.81 11.55
C ASP A 69 2.48 -11.78 11.60
N SER A 70 3.10 -11.59 12.77
CA SER A 70 4.22 -10.64 12.94
C SER A 70 5.43 -10.95 12.04
N HIS A 71 5.63 -12.22 11.67
CA HIS A 71 6.62 -12.64 10.68
C HIS A 71 6.43 -11.99 9.30
N LEU A 72 5.18 -11.77 8.85
CA LEU A 72 4.91 -11.14 7.56
C LEU A 72 5.36 -9.68 7.57
N THR A 73 5.07 -8.94 8.64
CA THR A 73 5.52 -7.54 8.77
C THR A 73 7.05 -7.45 8.80
N ARG A 74 7.72 -8.43 9.41
CA ARG A 74 9.20 -8.51 9.40
C ARG A 74 9.75 -8.84 8.02
N LEU A 75 9.11 -9.74 7.26
CA LEU A 75 9.49 -10.05 5.88
C LEU A 75 9.31 -8.83 4.96
N THR A 76 8.20 -8.09 5.09
CA THR A 76 8.01 -6.81 4.40
C THR A 76 9.14 -5.83 4.70
N ALA A 77 9.60 -5.77 5.94
CA ALA A 77 10.70 -4.88 6.30
C ALA A 77 12.04 -5.33 5.70
N LEU A 78 12.35 -6.64 5.68
CA LEU A 78 13.56 -7.13 5.00
C LEU A 78 13.53 -6.81 3.51
N ARG A 79 12.41 -7.06 2.84
CA ARG A 79 12.17 -6.68 1.45
C ARG A 79 12.44 -5.19 1.18
N GLY A 80 11.91 -4.33 2.05
CA GLY A 80 12.10 -2.89 1.95
C GLY A 80 13.57 -2.44 1.96
N LEU A 81 14.49 -3.20 2.57
CA LEU A 81 15.93 -2.92 2.47
C LEU A 81 16.44 -3.04 1.04
N GLY A 82 15.97 -4.07 0.32
CA GLY A 82 16.48 -4.56 -0.97
C GLY A 82 18.00 -4.49 -1.08
N ASP A 83 18.63 -4.98 -0.02
CA ASP A 83 20.03 -5.32 0.00
C ASP A 83 20.24 -6.56 -0.88
N PRO A 84 21.07 -6.52 -1.93
CA PRO A 84 21.34 -7.66 -2.81
C PRO A 84 21.78 -8.91 -2.06
N ALA A 85 22.40 -8.78 -0.88
CA ALA A 85 22.78 -9.91 -0.05
C ALA A 85 21.58 -10.76 0.44
N LEU A 86 20.35 -10.25 0.37
CA LEU A 86 19.12 -10.96 0.73
C LEU A 86 18.70 -12.00 -0.31
N GLU A 87 19.27 -11.99 -1.53
CA GLU A 87 18.87 -12.87 -2.63
C GLU A 87 18.86 -14.34 -2.20
N GLU A 88 19.96 -14.83 -1.61
CA GLU A 88 20.08 -16.21 -1.14
C GLU A 88 19.06 -16.57 -0.05
N LEU A 89 18.72 -15.61 0.82
CA LEU A 89 17.66 -15.82 1.81
C LEU A 89 16.31 -16.02 1.11
N PHE A 90 15.95 -15.13 0.19
CA PHE A 90 14.65 -15.21 -0.49
C PHE A 90 14.57 -16.44 -1.40
N LEU A 91 15.62 -16.82 -2.12
CA LEU A 91 15.67 -18.05 -2.92
C LEU A 91 15.32 -19.29 -2.09
N ARG A 92 15.87 -19.40 -0.87
CA ARG A 92 15.53 -20.50 0.05
C ARG A 92 14.08 -20.45 0.53
N LEU A 93 13.54 -19.24 0.73
CA LEU A 93 12.16 -19.05 1.20
C LEU A 93 11.09 -19.33 0.14
N VAL A 94 11.44 -19.35 -1.16
CA VAL A 94 10.52 -19.77 -2.23
C VAL A 94 10.02 -21.21 -2.01
N GLN A 95 10.85 -22.06 -1.41
CA GLN A 95 10.53 -23.47 -1.13
C GLN A 95 9.90 -23.69 0.25
N HIS A 96 9.52 -22.62 0.96
CA HIS A 96 8.97 -22.72 2.31
C HIS A 96 7.52 -23.27 2.30
N ASP A 97 7.13 -24.08 3.29
CA ASP A 97 5.80 -24.72 3.35
C ASP A 97 4.61 -23.73 3.49
N SER A 98 4.87 -22.53 4.01
CA SER A 98 3.87 -21.47 4.15
C SER A 98 3.80 -20.62 2.87
N TRP A 99 2.64 -20.63 2.22
CA TRP A 99 2.36 -19.84 1.02
C TRP A 99 2.58 -18.35 1.25
N GLN A 100 2.26 -17.82 2.44
CA GLN A 100 2.48 -16.40 2.75
C GLN A 100 3.97 -16.05 2.65
N ILE A 101 4.85 -16.90 3.19
CA ILE A 101 6.30 -16.69 3.13
C ILE A 101 6.79 -16.76 1.68
N GLN A 102 6.26 -17.69 0.87
CA GLN A 102 6.57 -17.78 -0.56
C GLN A 102 6.23 -16.48 -1.31
N VAL A 103 5.09 -15.86 -1.01
CA VAL A 103 4.69 -14.55 -1.61
C VAL A 103 5.76 -13.49 -1.33
N TYR A 104 6.17 -13.34 -0.07
CA TYR A 104 7.20 -12.36 0.29
C TYR A 104 8.57 -12.70 -0.31
N ALA A 105 8.89 -13.99 -0.45
CA ALA A 105 10.14 -14.42 -1.09
C ALA A 105 10.19 -14.04 -2.58
N VAL A 106 9.15 -14.36 -3.35
CA VAL A 106 9.11 -14.06 -4.80
C VAL A 106 9.09 -12.56 -5.05
N LEU A 107 8.30 -11.80 -4.29
CA LEU A 107 8.27 -10.34 -4.43
C LEU A 107 9.59 -9.70 -3.97
N GLY A 108 10.24 -10.26 -2.94
CA GLY A 108 11.56 -9.80 -2.50
C GLY A 108 12.63 -10.03 -3.57
N LEU A 109 12.60 -11.16 -4.27
CA LEU A 109 13.51 -11.40 -5.40
C LEU A 109 13.27 -10.42 -6.55
N ALA A 110 12.01 -10.14 -6.87
CA ALA A 110 11.66 -9.13 -7.88
C ALA A 110 12.18 -7.74 -7.49
N GLU A 111 12.14 -7.36 -6.22
CA GLU A 111 12.67 -6.06 -5.74
C GLU A 111 14.20 -5.95 -5.76
N LEU A 112 14.90 -7.06 -5.97
CA LEU A 112 16.36 -7.09 -6.11
C LEU A 112 16.82 -7.07 -7.57
N THR A 113 15.93 -7.25 -8.55
CA THR A 113 16.28 -7.16 -9.97
C THR A 113 16.29 -5.70 -10.44
N ASP A 114 17.10 -5.41 -11.47
CA ASP A 114 17.22 -4.06 -12.02
C ASP A 114 15.90 -3.53 -12.62
N ASP A 115 15.07 -4.42 -13.17
CA ASP A 115 13.77 -4.10 -13.76
C ASP A 115 12.61 -4.17 -12.76
N GLY A 116 12.83 -4.70 -11.55
CA GLY A 116 11.79 -4.86 -10.54
C GLY A 116 10.74 -5.94 -10.86
N HIS A 117 10.95 -6.74 -11.91
CA HIS A 117 9.96 -7.68 -12.44
C HIS A 117 9.95 -9.02 -11.71
N VAL A 118 8.78 -9.66 -11.63
CA VAL A 118 8.67 -11.03 -11.10
C VAL A 118 9.13 -12.05 -12.14
N MET A 119 9.93 -13.03 -11.72
CA MET A 119 10.44 -14.05 -12.64
C MET A 119 9.36 -15.15 -12.88
N PRO A 120 8.90 -15.39 -14.12
CA PRO A 120 7.81 -16.35 -14.39
C PRO A 120 8.09 -17.77 -13.88
N TRP A 121 9.33 -18.23 -13.98
CA TRP A 121 9.72 -19.57 -13.52
C TRP A 121 9.62 -19.73 -12.00
N LEU A 122 9.73 -18.66 -11.20
CA LEU A 122 9.51 -18.74 -9.75
C LEU A 122 8.01 -18.92 -9.43
N ILE A 123 7.15 -18.25 -10.20
CA ILE A 123 5.69 -18.30 -10.06
C ILE A 123 5.16 -19.72 -10.31
N THR A 124 5.85 -20.50 -11.15
CA THR A 124 5.49 -21.90 -11.39
C THR A 124 5.89 -22.85 -10.25
N GLN A 125 6.79 -22.43 -9.35
CA GLN A 125 7.34 -23.29 -8.27
C GLN A 125 6.61 -23.13 -6.92
N ILE A 126 5.77 -22.11 -6.79
CA ILE A 126 5.05 -21.79 -5.55
C ILE A 126 3.64 -22.40 -5.53
N THR A 127 3.02 -22.44 -4.35
CA THR A 127 1.66 -22.98 -4.21
C THR A 127 0.63 -22.14 -4.98
N PRO A 128 -0.52 -22.71 -5.37
CA PRO A 128 -1.59 -21.98 -6.03
C PRO A 128 -2.01 -20.70 -5.30
N GLU A 129 -2.11 -20.73 -3.97
CA GLU A 129 -2.49 -19.57 -3.16
C GLU A 129 -1.42 -18.47 -3.18
N ALA A 130 -0.14 -18.86 -3.09
CA ALA A 130 0.96 -17.92 -3.21
C ALA A 130 0.99 -17.29 -4.61
N ARG A 131 0.75 -18.09 -5.64
CA ARG A 131 0.71 -17.64 -7.04
C ARG A 131 -0.38 -16.61 -7.27
N ASP A 132 -1.60 -16.88 -6.84
CA ASP A 132 -2.73 -15.94 -6.99
C ASP A 132 -2.38 -14.58 -6.35
N GLN A 133 -1.78 -14.62 -5.16
CA GLN A 133 -1.40 -13.41 -4.43
C GLN A 133 -0.20 -12.68 -5.07
N VAL A 134 0.83 -13.40 -5.53
CA VAL A 134 2.00 -12.81 -6.22
C VAL A 134 1.55 -12.14 -7.50
N LEU A 135 0.73 -12.79 -8.32
CA LEU A 135 0.25 -12.22 -9.58
C LEU A 135 -0.62 -10.98 -9.34
N ALA A 136 -1.50 -11.01 -8.34
CA ALA A 136 -2.29 -9.84 -7.96
C ALA A 136 -1.40 -8.64 -7.59
N VAL A 137 -0.39 -8.86 -6.73
CA VAL A 137 0.55 -7.81 -6.31
C VAL A 137 1.42 -7.34 -7.49
N ALA A 138 1.91 -8.26 -8.32
CA ALA A 138 2.75 -7.93 -9.45
C ALA A 138 2.01 -7.08 -10.50
N MET A 139 0.72 -7.36 -10.75
CA MET A 139 -0.11 -6.49 -11.60
C MET A 139 -0.38 -5.13 -10.94
N ASP A 140 -0.62 -5.09 -9.63
CA ASP A 140 -0.83 -3.83 -8.89
C ASP A 140 0.41 -2.92 -8.88
N GLU A 141 1.58 -3.51 -8.71
CA GLU A 141 2.87 -2.81 -8.63
C GLU A 141 3.56 -2.68 -9.99
N LYS A 142 2.88 -3.06 -11.09
CA LYS A 142 3.39 -3.02 -12.47
C LYS A 142 4.73 -3.75 -12.66
N ARG A 143 4.90 -4.90 -11.99
CA ARG A 143 6.09 -5.76 -12.01
C ARG A 143 6.03 -6.87 -13.06
N LEU A 144 5.16 -6.72 -14.06
CA LEU A 144 4.97 -7.66 -15.16
C LEU A 144 5.09 -6.87 -16.46
N GLY A 145 6.11 -7.19 -17.25
CA GLY A 145 6.30 -6.70 -18.60
C GLY A 145 5.77 -7.69 -19.65
N PRO A 146 5.99 -7.38 -20.94
CA PRO A 146 5.48 -8.19 -22.04
C PRO A 146 6.03 -9.62 -22.06
N GLU A 147 7.32 -9.79 -21.77
CA GLU A 147 7.98 -11.10 -21.74
C GLU A 147 7.43 -11.98 -20.61
N GLU A 148 7.21 -11.42 -19.43
CA GLU A 148 6.62 -12.14 -18.30
C GLU A 148 5.17 -12.54 -18.60
N LEU A 149 4.41 -11.64 -19.23
CA LEU A 149 3.02 -11.90 -19.61
C LEU A 149 2.92 -13.01 -20.65
N GLU A 150 3.75 -13.01 -21.68
CA GLU A 150 3.79 -14.07 -22.69
C GLU A 150 4.11 -15.42 -22.04
N ALA A 151 5.15 -15.47 -21.18
CA ALA A 151 5.57 -16.69 -20.50
C ALA A 151 4.46 -17.25 -19.58
N LEU A 152 3.80 -16.39 -18.81
CA LEU A 152 2.77 -16.81 -17.86
C LEU A 152 1.45 -17.19 -18.55
N THR A 153 1.03 -16.42 -19.56
CA THR A 153 -0.17 -16.76 -20.34
C THR A 153 0.06 -17.99 -21.21
N GLY A 154 1.29 -18.28 -21.64
CA GLY A 154 1.65 -19.52 -22.33
C GLY A 154 1.64 -20.78 -21.45
N TRP A 155 1.60 -20.63 -20.12
CA TRP A 155 1.66 -21.77 -19.21
C TRP A 155 0.33 -22.51 -19.11
N GLU A 156 0.27 -23.76 -19.56
CA GLU A 156 -0.97 -24.56 -19.62
C GLU A 156 -1.64 -24.78 -18.25
N GLU A 157 -0.87 -24.93 -17.17
CA GLU A 157 -1.41 -25.22 -15.84
C GLU A 157 -1.83 -23.96 -15.06
N LEU A 158 -1.70 -22.77 -15.66
CA LEU A 158 -2.15 -21.53 -15.04
C LEU A 158 -3.67 -21.56 -14.83
N GLN A 159 -4.11 -21.27 -13.59
CA GLN A 159 -5.53 -21.23 -13.25
C GLN A 159 -6.27 -20.21 -14.12
N GLU A 160 -7.48 -20.57 -14.53
CA GLU A 160 -8.31 -19.76 -15.45
C GLU A 160 -8.51 -18.32 -14.94
N ALA A 161 -8.71 -18.13 -13.63
CA ALA A 161 -8.86 -16.80 -13.03
C ALA A 161 -7.61 -15.92 -13.22
N ASN A 162 -6.43 -16.49 -12.99
CA ASN A 162 -5.16 -15.78 -13.22
C ASN A 162 -4.94 -15.50 -14.70
N ARG A 163 -5.32 -16.43 -15.58
CA ARG A 163 -5.24 -16.23 -17.02
C ARG A 163 -6.09 -15.05 -17.49
N VAL A 164 -7.35 -14.97 -17.08
CA VAL A 164 -8.21 -13.81 -17.39
C VAL A 164 -7.61 -12.52 -16.84
N ALA A 165 -7.10 -12.54 -15.59
CA ALA A 165 -6.53 -11.36 -14.96
C ALA A 165 -5.27 -10.86 -15.68
N LEU A 166 -4.37 -11.76 -16.08
CA LEU A 166 -3.16 -11.41 -16.86
C LEU A 166 -3.51 -10.87 -18.24
N ILE A 167 -4.51 -11.45 -18.91
CA ILE A 167 -4.98 -10.95 -20.20
C ILE A 167 -5.57 -9.54 -20.06
N ALA A 168 -6.38 -9.29 -19.02
CA ALA A 168 -6.92 -7.97 -18.73
C ALA A 168 -5.80 -6.96 -18.42
N TYR A 169 -4.79 -7.37 -17.64
CA TYR A 169 -3.65 -6.53 -17.33
C TYR A 169 -2.79 -6.22 -18.57
N ALA A 170 -2.53 -7.20 -19.44
CA ALA A 170 -1.83 -7.00 -20.71
C ALA A 170 -2.53 -5.91 -21.55
N LYS A 171 -3.86 -5.99 -21.67
CA LYS A 171 -4.65 -4.97 -22.34
C LYS A 171 -4.51 -3.59 -21.69
N SER A 172 -4.46 -3.52 -20.34
CA SER A 172 -4.35 -2.26 -19.59
C SER A 172 -3.02 -1.53 -19.82
N ILE A 173 -1.95 -2.26 -20.14
CA ILE A 173 -0.65 -1.69 -20.47
C ILE A 173 -0.42 -1.55 -21.98
N ASN A 174 -1.49 -1.67 -22.78
CA ASN A 174 -1.53 -1.57 -24.25
C ASN A 174 -0.78 -2.67 -25.02
N GLU A 175 -0.60 -3.84 -24.42
CA GLU A 175 -0.13 -5.01 -25.16
C GLU A 175 -1.24 -5.58 -26.07
N ASP A 176 -0.82 -6.22 -27.16
CA ASP A 176 -1.76 -6.86 -28.07
C ASP A 176 -2.31 -8.14 -27.45
N VAL A 177 -3.64 -8.26 -27.44
CA VAL A 177 -4.35 -9.37 -26.79
C VAL A 177 -5.18 -10.09 -27.82
N ASP A 178 -4.89 -11.38 -27.97
CA ASP A 178 -5.70 -12.26 -28.80
C ASP A 178 -7.01 -12.63 -28.07
N ILE A 179 -8.13 -12.12 -28.60
CA ILE A 179 -9.47 -12.42 -28.10
C ILE A 179 -9.81 -13.92 -28.13
N ASP A 180 -9.17 -14.71 -29.00
CA ASP A 180 -9.36 -16.16 -29.06
C ASP A 180 -8.92 -16.85 -27.76
N GLN A 181 -7.98 -16.27 -27.02
CA GLN A 181 -7.53 -16.82 -25.73
C GLN A 181 -8.62 -16.73 -24.64
N LEU A 182 -9.57 -15.81 -24.77
CA LEU A 182 -10.66 -15.62 -23.81
C LEU A 182 -11.86 -16.52 -24.07
N ARG A 183 -12.08 -16.95 -25.33
CA ARG A 183 -13.24 -17.77 -25.72
C ARG A 183 -13.42 -19.04 -24.88
N PRO A 184 -12.38 -19.84 -24.56
CA PRO A 184 -12.55 -21.00 -23.69
C PRO A 184 -12.99 -20.63 -22.26
N LEU A 185 -12.57 -19.46 -21.78
CA LEU A 185 -12.78 -19.00 -20.41
C LEU A 185 -14.21 -18.48 -20.18
N THR A 186 -14.91 -18.05 -21.23
CA THR A 186 -16.33 -17.67 -21.14
C THR A 186 -17.26 -18.82 -20.80
N SER A 187 -16.80 -20.07 -20.98
CA SER A 187 -17.52 -21.29 -20.63
C SER A 187 -16.97 -21.95 -19.35
N SER A 188 -16.20 -21.21 -18.54
CA SER A 188 -15.66 -21.71 -17.27
C SER A 188 -16.77 -22.17 -16.33
N SER A 189 -16.49 -23.24 -15.58
CA SER A 189 -17.36 -23.69 -14.49
C SER A 189 -17.44 -22.70 -13.32
N ASN A 190 -16.51 -21.72 -13.26
CA ASN A 190 -16.56 -20.62 -12.31
C ASN A 190 -17.20 -19.40 -12.97
N GLU A 191 -18.39 -19.03 -12.51
CA GLU A 191 -19.20 -17.97 -13.12
C GLU A 191 -18.50 -16.60 -13.06
N LYS A 192 -17.65 -16.35 -12.06
CA LYS A 192 -16.85 -15.11 -12.00
C LYS A 192 -15.80 -15.04 -13.10
N VAL A 193 -15.15 -16.18 -13.39
CA VAL A 193 -14.15 -16.27 -14.45
C VAL A 193 -14.82 -16.08 -15.81
N ALA A 194 -15.98 -16.72 -16.02
CA ALA A 194 -16.77 -16.55 -17.23
C ALA A 194 -17.24 -15.09 -17.42
N ALA A 195 -17.79 -14.47 -16.38
CA ALA A 195 -18.20 -13.06 -16.42
C ALA A 195 -17.01 -12.11 -16.68
N ALA A 196 -15.87 -12.34 -16.03
CA ALA A 196 -14.66 -11.55 -16.25
C ALA A 196 -14.12 -11.70 -17.68
N ALA A 197 -14.14 -12.92 -18.22
CA ALA A 197 -13.74 -13.16 -19.61
C ALA A 197 -14.65 -12.42 -20.59
N TRP A 198 -15.97 -12.46 -20.39
CA TRP A 198 -16.92 -11.67 -21.19
C TRP A 198 -16.66 -10.17 -21.06
N LEU A 199 -16.41 -9.66 -19.86
CA LEU A 199 -16.11 -8.24 -19.65
C LEU A 199 -14.85 -7.81 -20.42
N VAL A 200 -13.79 -8.61 -20.41
CA VAL A 200 -12.57 -8.33 -21.19
C VAL A 200 -12.84 -8.43 -22.69
N MET A 201 -13.67 -9.38 -23.15
CA MET A 201 -14.09 -9.44 -24.55
C MET A 201 -14.87 -8.19 -24.98
N ALA A 202 -15.72 -7.63 -24.11
CA ALA A 202 -16.39 -6.36 -24.35
C ALA A 202 -15.38 -5.22 -24.52
N TRP A 203 -14.35 -5.17 -23.66
CA TRP A 203 -13.25 -4.20 -23.77
C TRP A 203 -12.43 -4.35 -25.07
N LEU A 204 -12.33 -5.57 -25.59
CA LEU A 204 -11.71 -5.86 -26.89
C LEU A 204 -12.64 -5.63 -28.09
N GLY A 205 -13.88 -5.18 -27.86
CA GLY A 205 -14.82 -4.77 -28.90
C GLY A 205 -15.88 -5.80 -29.29
N ASP A 206 -16.03 -6.90 -28.54
CA ASP A 206 -17.16 -7.81 -28.72
C ASP A 206 -18.46 -7.17 -28.22
N LYS A 207 -19.41 -6.97 -29.14
CA LYS A 207 -20.66 -6.24 -28.88
C LYS A 207 -21.70 -7.06 -28.14
N THR A 208 -21.61 -8.39 -28.14
CA THR A 208 -22.59 -9.26 -27.45
C THR A 208 -22.13 -9.64 -26.04
N ALA A 209 -20.89 -9.31 -25.68
CA ALA A 209 -20.28 -9.83 -24.46
C ALA A 209 -20.97 -9.36 -23.17
N LEU A 210 -21.45 -8.12 -23.10
CA LEU A 210 -22.17 -7.62 -21.91
C LEU A 210 -23.56 -8.27 -21.78
N GLU A 211 -24.25 -8.52 -22.88
CA GLU A 211 -25.53 -9.27 -22.89
C GLU A 211 -25.32 -10.71 -22.37
N ASN A 212 -24.21 -11.34 -22.73
CA ASN A 212 -23.86 -12.67 -22.21
C ASN A 212 -23.55 -12.67 -20.70
N ILE A 213 -23.10 -11.54 -20.12
CA ILE A 213 -22.96 -11.42 -18.66
C ILE A 213 -24.36 -11.43 -18.02
N ASP A 214 -25.31 -10.68 -18.57
CA ASP A 214 -26.69 -10.65 -18.07
C ASP A 214 -27.34 -12.05 -18.13
N GLU A 215 -27.21 -12.75 -19.25
CA GLU A 215 -27.70 -14.13 -19.40
C GLU A 215 -27.05 -15.10 -18.39
N LEU A 216 -25.75 -14.92 -18.11
CA LEU A 216 -25.03 -15.75 -17.15
C LEU A 216 -25.54 -15.54 -15.72
N ILE A 217 -25.88 -14.31 -15.34
CA ILE A 217 -26.28 -14.00 -13.96
C ILE A 217 -27.78 -14.27 -13.70
N ASP A 218 -28.66 -14.14 -14.70
CA ASP A 218 -30.11 -14.23 -14.55
C ASP A 218 -30.61 -15.52 -13.89
N GLY A 219 -29.88 -16.63 -14.05
CA GLY A 219 -30.21 -17.92 -13.46
C GLY A 219 -29.65 -18.19 -12.05
N LEU A 220 -28.80 -17.31 -11.53
CA LEU A 220 -28.06 -17.53 -10.30
C LEU A 220 -28.81 -17.05 -9.03
N PRO A 221 -28.49 -17.58 -7.84
CA PRO A 221 -29.00 -17.03 -6.59
C PRO A 221 -28.58 -15.56 -6.40
N GLU A 222 -29.43 -14.72 -5.82
CA GLU A 222 -29.17 -13.26 -5.65
C GLU A 222 -27.81 -12.96 -5.00
N ALA A 223 -27.39 -13.75 -4.00
CA ALA A 223 -26.09 -13.58 -3.35
C ALA A 223 -24.91 -13.81 -4.30
N ARG A 224 -25.05 -14.73 -5.27
CA ARG A 224 -24.05 -15.00 -6.31
C ARG A 224 -24.06 -13.92 -7.38
N GLN A 225 -25.25 -13.43 -7.77
CA GLN A 225 -25.38 -12.30 -8.69
C GLN A 225 -24.66 -11.07 -8.13
N LEU A 226 -24.97 -10.68 -6.88
CA LEU A 226 -24.31 -9.54 -6.22
C LEU A 226 -22.78 -9.68 -6.19
N ASP A 227 -22.29 -10.86 -5.83
CA ASP A 227 -20.85 -11.15 -5.74
C ASP A 227 -20.14 -11.04 -7.10
N ILE A 228 -20.79 -11.50 -8.19
CA ILE A 228 -20.27 -11.34 -9.56
C ILE A 228 -20.31 -9.87 -9.97
N LEU A 229 -21.43 -9.17 -9.77
CA LEU A 229 -21.60 -7.77 -10.16
C LEU A 229 -20.62 -6.84 -9.45
N LEU A 230 -20.39 -7.03 -8.14
CA LEU A 230 -19.36 -6.28 -7.41
C LEU A 230 -17.95 -6.56 -7.95
N THR A 231 -17.67 -7.82 -8.34
CA THR A 231 -16.40 -8.19 -8.99
C THR A 231 -16.26 -7.48 -10.33
N MET A 232 -17.32 -7.42 -11.15
CA MET A 232 -17.30 -6.72 -12.44
C MET A 232 -17.08 -5.22 -12.25
N ILE A 233 -17.78 -4.57 -11.31
CA ILE A 233 -17.58 -3.13 -11.03
C ILE A 233 -16.15 -2.85 -10.58
N MET A 234 -15.56 -3.73 -9.76
CA MET A 234 -14.16 -3.60 -9.34
C MET A 234 -13.21 -3.69 -10.55
N LEU A 235 -13.42 -4.65 -11.46
CA LEU A 235 -12.60 -4.79 -12.68
C LEU A 235 -12.78 -3.60 -13.63
N ILE A 236 -14.03 -3.15 -13.85
CA ILE A 236 -14.36 -1.98 -14.65
C ILE A 236 -13.67 -0.73 -14.10
N ASN A 237 -13.71 -0.53 -12.78
CA ASN A 237 -13.05 0.60 -12.13
C ASN A 237 -11.53 0.51 -12.21
N ARG A 238 -10.96 -0.66 -11.91
CA ARG A 238 -9.51 -0.89 -11.90
C ARG A 238 -8.85 -0.67 -13.26
N TYR A 239 -9.50 -1.13 -14.33
CA TYR A 239 -8.97 -1.07 -15.69
C TYR A 239 -9.60 0.02 -16.55
N GLU A 240 -10.42 0.88 -15.94
CA GLU A 240 -11.14 1.97 -16.60
C GLU A 240 -11.89 1.56 -17.88
N ILE A 241 -12.64 0.46 -17.83
CA ILE A 241 -13.31 -0.14 -19.02
C ILE A 241 -14.53 0.71 -19.44
N ARG A 242 -14.30 1.73 -20.27
CA ARG A 242 -15.33 2.70 -20.71
C ARG A 242 -16.46 2.07 -21.51
N GLU A 243 -16.18 0.98 -22.23
CA GLU A 243 -17.15 0.21 -23.02
C GLU A 243 -18.31 -0.32 -22.15
N ALA A 244 -18.07 -0.55 -20.85
CA ALA A 244 -19.08 -1.04 -19.92
C ALA A 244 -19.96 0.06 -19.32
N ALA A 245 -19.70 1.35 -19.57
CA ALA A 245 -20.40 2.45 -18.90
C ALA A 245 -21.92 2.46 -19.15
N ALA A 246 -22.36 2.20 -20.38
CA ALA A 246 -23.78 2.16 -20.71
C ALA A 246 -24.51 0.98 -20.04
N TRP A 247 -23.85 -0.19 -20.01
CA TRP A 247 -24.38 -1.38 -19.34
C TRP A 247 -24.49 -1.16 -17.83
N LEU A 248 -23.44 -0.61 -17.21
CA LEU A 248 -23.43 -0.31 -15.78
C LEU A 248 -24.54 0.69 -15.41
N ASP A 249 -24.75 1.76 -16.18
CA ASP A 249 -25.86 2.71 -15.96
C ASP A 249 -27.24 2.04 -16.01
N GLY A 250 -27.46 1.15 -16.98
CA GLY A 250 -28.68 0.34 -17.07
C GLY A 250 -28.88 -0.56 -15.85
N LEU A 251 -27.83 -1.30 -15.47
CA LEU A 251 -27.81 -2.19 -14.32
C LEU A 251 -28.14 -1.46 -13.00
N LEU A 252 -27.54 -0.28 -12.79
CA LEU A 252 -27.80 0.53 -11.59
C LEU A 252 -29.24 1.05 -11.55
N THR A 253 -29.77 1.47 -12.70
CA THR A 253 -31.14 1.97 -12.84
C THR A 253 -32.15 0.87 -12.53
N GLU A 254 -31.96 -0.32 -13.08
CA GLU A 254 -32.82 -1.47 -12.84
C GLU A 254 -32.75 -1.93 -11.38
N SER A 255 -31.54 -2.11 -10.83
CA SER A 255 -31.35 -2.53 -9.44
C SER A 255 -32.03 -1.56 -8.47
N ARG A 256 -31.96 -0.25 -8.74
CA ARG A 256 -32.65 0.77 -7.95
C ARG A 256 -34.17 0.63 -8.05
N ALA A 257 -34.72 0.41 -9.24
CA ALA A 257 -36.15 0.21 -9.44
C ALA A 257 -36.68 -1.03 -8.70
N GLN A 258 -35.86 -2.08 -8.64
CA GLN A 258 -36.18 -3.32 -7.94
C GLN A 258 -35.83 -3.30 -6.45
N SER A 259 -35.20 -2.21 -5.96
CA SER A 259 -34.69 -2.09 -4.58
C SER A 259 -33.70 -3.20 -4.19
N GLN A 260 -32.91 -3.67 -5.14
CA GLN A 260 -31.88 -4.70 -4.96
C GLN A 260 -30.47 -4.09 -4.91
N TYR A 261 -29.54 -4.86 -4.33
CA TYR A 261 -28.08 -4.62 -4.41
C TYR A 261 -27.66 -3.22 -3.98
N ARG A 262 -28.08 -2.79 -2.79
CA ARG A 262 -27.79 -1.44 -2.27
C ARG A 262 -26.29 -1.14 -2.20
N GLU A 263 -25.49 -2.16 -1.89
CA GLU A 263 -24.04 -2.13 -1.80
C GLU A 263 -23.40 -1.80 -3.15
N MET A 264 -24.00 -2.28 -4.25
CA MET A 264 -23.53 -2.07 -5.62
C MET A 264 -23.76 -0.63 -6.09
N LEU A 265 -24.85 0.00 -5.64
CA LEU A 265 -25.25 1.33 -6.14
C LEU A 265 -24.18 2.40 -5.92
N LEU A 266 -23.56 2.44 -4.74
CA LEU A 266 -22.50 3.40 -4.44
C LEU A 266 -21.23 3.12 -5.25
N ALA A 267 -20.79 1.86 -5.28
CA ALA A 267 -19.59 1.47 -6.03
C ALA A 267 -19.76 1.75 -7.53
N GLY A 268 -20.86 1.32 -8.13
CA GLY A 268 -21.15 1.57 -9.54
C GLY A 268 -21.32 3.04 -9.88
N THR A 269 -21.94 3.84 -9.00
CA THR A 269 -22.04 5.30 -9.20
C THR A 269 -20.65 5.95 -9.20
N SER A 270 -19.77 5.56 -8.27
CA SER A 270 -18.38 6.05 -8.24
C SER A 270 -17.62 5.67 -9.50
N THR A 271 -17.80 4.44 -9.97
CA THR A 271 -17.18 3.96 -11.20
C THR A 271 -17.68 4.72 -12.43
N LEU A 272 -18.99 4.98 -12.53
CA LEU A 272 -19.53 5.77 -13.64
C LEU A 272 -19.02 7.21 -13.63
N LEU A 273 -18.89 7.84 -12.47
CA LEU A 273 -18.30 9.20 -12.40
C LEU A 273 -16.91 9.24 -13.04
N LEU A 274 -16.10 8.18 -12.89
CA LEU A 274 -14.77 8.08 -13.49
C LEU A 274 -14.82 7.83 -15.01
N LEU A 275 -15.72 6.96 -15.46
CA LEU A 275 -15.76 6.51 -16.86
C LEU A 275 -16.57 7.42 -17.79
N ASP A 276 -17.69 7.92 -17.29
CA ASP A 276 -18.69 8.70 -18.02
C ASP A 276 -19.34 9.68 -17.04
N PRO A 277 -18.73 10.86 -16.81
CA PRO A 277 -19.18 11.82 -15.80
C PRO A 277 -20.65 12.24 -15.96
N GLU A 278 -21.17 12.28 -17.19
CA GLU A 278 -22.57 12.64 -17.44
C GLU A 278 -23.53 11.58 -16.87
N ARG A 279 -23.31 10.30 -17.20
CA ARG A 279 -24.08 9.18 -16.62
C ARG A 279 -23.84 9.06 -15.12
N GLY A 280 -22.59 9.22 -14.69
CA GLY A 280 -22.20 9.19 -13.28
C GLY A 280 -22.94 10.23 -12.44
N LEU A 281 -23.02 11.48 -12.91
CA LEU A 281 -23.77 12.55 -12.23
C LEU A 281 -25.26 12.26 -12.18
N ASN A 282 -25.83 11.67 -13.23
CA ASN A 282 -27.24 11.24 -13.20
C ASN A 282 -27.49 10.18 -12.11
N GLN A 283 -26.64 9.16 -12.00
CA GLN A 283 -26.75 8.16 -10.95
C GLN A 283 -26.48 8.74 -9.55
N TRP A 284 -25.53 9.66 -9.43
CA TRP A 284 -25.24 10.40 -8.20
C TRP A 284 -26.46 11.21 -7.72
N ARG A 285 -27.16 11.91 -8.62
CA ARG A 285 -28.39 12.66 -8.32
C ARG A 285 -29.51 11.74 -7.82
N LEU A 286 -29.64 10.55 -8.43
CA LEU A 286 -30.61 9.54 -8.00
C LEU A 286 -30.25 8.92 -6.64
N GLU A 287 -28.96 8.77 -6.37
CA GLU A 287 -28.46 8.16 -5.15
C GLU A 287 -28.63 9.04 -3.91
N PHE A 288 -28.32 10.32 -4.03
CA PHE A 288 -28.34 11.26 -2.90
C PHE A 288 -29.65 12.06 -2.81
N GLY A 289 -30.44 12.11 -3.88
CA GLY A 289 -31.68 12.87 -3.93
C GLY A 289 -31.45 14.38 -3.83
N SER A 290 -32.55 15.15 -3.70
CA SER A 290 -32.50 16.62 -3.70
C SER A 290 -32.17 17.26 -2.35
N ASN A 291 -32.35 16.52 -1.26
CA ASN A 291 -32.08 17.02 0.10
C ASN A 291 -31.37 15.93 0.94
N PRO A 292 -30.13 15.57 0.58
CA PRO A 292 -29.34 14.59 1.33
C PRO A 292 -29.07 15.08 2.75
N LYS A 293 -29.03 14.14 3.72
CA LYS A 293 -28.58 14.46 5.08
C LYS A 293 -27.08 14.77 5.08
N ARG A 294 -26.58 15.51 6.09
CA ARG A 294 -25.16 15.85 6.24
C ARG A 294 -24.17 14.70 5.97
N ARG A 295 -24.44 13.50 6.52
CA ARG A 295 -23.59 12.31 6.27
C ARG A 295 -23.55 11.90 4.79
N GLN A 296 -24.70 11.96 4.12
CA GLN A 296 -24.82 11.68 2.69
C GLN A 296 -24.12 12.76 1.87
N GLN A 297 -24.26 14.04 2.24
CA GLN A 297 -23.53 15.14 1.61
C GLN A 297 -22.01 14.96 1.69
N ILE A 298 -21.48 14.57 2.85
CA ILE A 298 -20.04 14.28 2.99
C ILE A 298 -19.62 13.12 2.07
N THR A 299 -20.35 12.00 2.05
CA THR A 299 -20.04 10.90 1.11
C THR A 299 -20.10 11.35 -0.33
N ALA A 300 -21.14 12.12 -0.70
CA ALA A 300 -21.36 12.62 -2.04
C ALA A 300 -20.22 13.57 -2.49
N ALA A 301 -19.78 14.48 -1.62
CA ALA A 301 -18.68 15.40 -1.87
C ALA A 301 -17.33 14.67 -1.98
N LEU A 302 -17.06 13.68 -1.12
CA LEU A 302 -15.83 12.88 -1.19
C LEU A 302 -15.74 12.07 -2.48
N MET A 303 -16.87 11.54 -2.99
CA MET A 303 -16.90 10.84 -4.29
C MET A 303 -16.51 11.78 -5.43
N LEU A 304 -16.97 13.03 -5.40
CA LEU A 304 -16.65 14.01 -6.44
C LEU A 304 -15.20 14.48 -6.36
N LEU A 305 -14.68 14.72 -5.14
CA LEU A 305 -13.27 15.04 -4.92
C LEU A 305 -12.34 13.93 -5.45
N GLN A 306 -12.69 12.66 -5.20
CA GLN A 306 -11.87 11.52 -5.63
C GLN A 306 -11.75 11.43 -7.15
N VAL A 307 -12.80 11.81 -7.89
CA VAL A 307 -12.84 11.69 -9.36
C VAL A 307 -12.49 13.01 -10.06
N GLY A 308 -12.53 14.14 -9.35
CA GLY A 308 -12.27 15.46 -9.94
C GLY A 308 -13.37 15.91 -10.90
N VAL A 309 -14.65 15.71 -10.55
CA VAL A 309 -15.79 16.11 -11.39
C VAL A 309 -16.33 17.47 -10.96
N GLN A 310 -16.45 18.40 -11.91
CA GLN A 310 -17.06 19.71 -11.69
C GLN A 310 -18.57 19.59 -11.47
N LEU A 311 -19.09 20.29 -10.46
CA LEU A 311 -20.53 20.39 -10.24
C LEU A 311 -21.15 21.59 -10.96
N GLU A 312 -22.29 21.36 -11.61
CA GLU A 312 -23.18 22.44 -12.02
C GLU A 312 -23.87 23.07 -10.80
N MET A 313 -24.37 24.30 -10.95
CA MET A 313 -25.02 25.05 -9.88
C MET A 313 -26.21 24.30 -9.27
N GLU A 314 -26.97 23.56 -10.07
CA GLU A 314 -28.09 22.75 -9.58
C GLU A 314 -27.61 21.63 -8.63
N ASP A 315 -26.54 20.92 -8.99
CA ASP A 315 -26.01 19.84 -8.15
C ASP A 315 -25.30 20.38 -6.92
N ARG A 316 -24.58 21.51 -7.06
CA ARG A 316 -23.97 22.21 -5.93
C ARG A 316 -25.00 22.58 -4.87
N SER A 317 -26.22 22.94 -5.28
CA SER A 317 -27.30 23.31 -4.33
C SER A 317 -27.78 22.16 -3.44
N ARG A 318 -27.42 20.91 -3.76
CA ARG A 318 -27.72 19.71 -2.94
C ARG A 318 -26.76 19.55 -1.76
N LEU A 319 -25.64 20.25 -1.79
CA LEU A 319 -24.60 20.25 -0.77
C LEU A 319 -24.68 21.54 0.02
N ASP A 320 -24.63 21.43 1.35
CA ASP A 320 -24.57 22.60 2.23
C ASP A 320 -23.15 23.18 2.19
N VAL A 321 -22.87 24.00 1.18
CA VAL A 321 -21.53 24.62 0.99
C VAL A 321 -21.18 25.65 2.07
N ASP A 322 -22.16 26.05 2.89
CA ASP A 322 -21.93 26.89 4.07
C ASP A 322 -21.44 26.07 5.28
N ASP A 323 -21.59 24.74 5.29
CA ASP A 323 -20.91 23.84 6.24
C ASP A 323 -19.41 23.82 5.91
N GLU A 324 -18.58 24.16 6.88
CA GLU A 324 -17.13 24.30 6.72
C GLU A 324 -16.46 23.09 6.06
N LEU A 325 -16.81 21.88 6.50
CA LEU A 325 -16.22 20.66 5.96
C LEU A 325 -16.71 20.39 4.54
N ILE A 326 -18.02 20.46 4.32
CA ILE A 326 -18.63 20.16 3.01
C ILE A 326 -18.18 21.19 1.98
N GLY A 327 -18.23 22.48 2.33
CA GLY A 327 -17.76 23.58 1.49
C GLY A 327 -16.29 23.42 1.10
N THR A 328 -15.42 23.03 2.04
CA THR A 328 -13.99 22.82 1.75
C THR A 328 -13.75 21.62 0.84
N ILE A 329 -14.46 20.49 1.05
CA ILE A 329 -14.37 19.32 0.15
C ILE A 329 -14.82 19.71 -1.27
N VAL A 330 -15.94 20.43 -1.38
CA VAL A 330 -16.49 20.86 -2.69
C VAL A 330 -15.54 21.82 -3.39
N ASN A 331 -15.00 22.82 -2.68
CA ASN A 331 -14.06 23.78 -3.26
C ASN A 331 -12.76 23.11 -3.72
N ALA A 332 -12.24 22.13 -2.96
CA ALA A 332 -11.10 21.32 -3.39
C ALA A 332 -11.43 20.49 -4.63
N GLY A 333 -12.60 19.84 -4.66
CA GLY A 333 -13.05 19.08 -5.82
C GLY A 333 -13.21 19.93 -7.07
N ASP A 334 -13.80 21.12 -6.95
CA ASP A 334 -13.95 22.06 -8.06
C ASP A 334 -12.60 22.58 -8.57
N ALA A 335 -11.66 22.88 -7.68
CA ALA A 335 -10.33 23.34 -8.09
C ALA A 335 -9.60 22.25 -8.87
N VAL A 336 -9.62 21.00 -8.38
CA VAL A 336 -9.03 19.82 -9.04
C VAL A 336 -9.67 19.61 -10.41
N ALA A 337 -11.01 19.66 -10.50
CA ALA A 337 -11.74 19.44 -11.75
C ALA A 337 -11.44 20.48 -12.85
N ASN A 338 -11.09 21.70 -12.46
CA ASN A 338 -10.88 22.83 -13.37
C ASN A 338 -9.41 23.17 -13.61
N ASP A 339 -8.47 22.39 -13.06
CA ASP A 339 -7.02 22.66 -13.11
C ASP A 339 -6.70 24.12 -12.73
N GLN A 340 -7.28 24.58 -11.61
CA GLN A 340 -7.12 25.96 -11.16
C GLN A 340 -5.74 26.20 -10.54
N ASP A 341 -5.20 27.41 -10.72
CA ASP A 341 -3.92 27.82 -10.11
C ASP A 341 -3.94 27.72 -8.56
N ASP A 342 -5.11 27.66 -7.91
CA ASP A 342 -5.27 27.57 -6.46
C ASP A 342 -5.52 26.14 -5.92
N VAL A 343 -5.42 25.09 -6.74
CA VAL A 343 -5.64 23.68 -6.33
C VAL A 343 -4.85 23.32 -5.07
N ALA A 344 -3.55 23.64 -5.04
CA ALA A 344 -2.70 23.34 -3.90
C ALA A 344 -3.22 23.99 -2.61
N GLN A 345 -3.67 25.25 -2.69
CA GLN A 345 -4.22 25.97 -1.54
C GLN A 345 -5.51 25.34 -1.04
N ARG A 346 -6.40 24.89 -1.93
CA ARG A 346 -7.65 24.20 -1.56
C ARG A 346 -7.42 22.85 -0.90
N LEU A 347 -6.43 22.09 -1.37
CA LEU A 347 -6.05 20.84 -0.75
C LEU A 347 -5.41 21.07 0.63
N ILE A 348 -4.61 22.12 0.79
CA ILE A 348 -4.07 22.52 2.10
C ILE A 348 -5.17 22.90 3.08
N GLU A 349 -6.18 23.68 2.67
CA GLU A 349 -7.35 23.99 3.49
C GLU A 349 -8.03 22.70 3.99
N LEU A 350 -8.15 21.70 3.13
CA LEU A 350 -8.75 20.41 3.48
C LEU A 350 -7.88 19.56 4.43
N ILE A 351 -6.55 19.62 4.28
CA ILE A 351 -5.58 19.01 5.20
C ILE A 351 -5.74 19.64 6.59
N ASP A 352 -5.83 20.96 6.65
CA ASP A 352 -5.86 21.73 7.90
C ASP A 352 -7.17 21.53 8.69
N LEU A 353 -8.26 21.17 8.03
CA LEU A 353 -9.49 20.72 8.70
C LEU A 353 -9.32 19.43 9.52
N ASN A 354 -8.25 18.66 9.28
CA ASN A 354 -7.92 17.42 9.99
C ASN A 354 -9.08 16.39 10.01
N HIS A 355 -9.91 16.38 8.96
CA HIS A 355 -10.96 15.40 8.81
C HIS A 355 -10.41 14.14 8.14
N VAL A 356 -10.21 13.09 8.94
CA VAL A 356 -9.52 11.84 8.55
C VAL A 356 -9.88 11.35 7.15
N ARG A 357 -11.18 11.23 6.83
CA ARG A 357 -11.60 10.64 5.54
C ARG A 357 -11.23 11.50 4.33
N SER A 358 -11.27 12.83 4.45
CA SER A 358 -10.88 13.71 3.34
C SER A 358 -9.36 13.74 3.19
N THR A 359 -8.65 13.88 4.31
CA THR A 359 -7.18 13.94 4.31
C THR A 359 -6.56 12.67 3.73
N THR A 360 -7.12 11.48 4.02
CA THR A 360 -6.63 10.20 3.47
C THR A 360 -6.87 10.02 1.97
N LEU A 361 -7.74 10.82 1.34
CA LEU A 361 -7.96 10.76 -0.12
C LEU A 361 -6.96 11.61 -0.90
N ILE A 362 -6.36 12.62 -0.26
CA ILE A 362 -5.51 13.60 -0.92
C ILE A 362 -4.32 12.96 -1.64
N PRO A 363 -3.58 11.98 -1.07
CA PRO A 363 -2.50 11.33 -1.81
C PRO A 363 -2.94 10.71 -3.14
N GLY A 364 -4.18 10.22 -3.22
CA GLY A 364 -4.77 9.74 -4.47
C GLY A 364 -4.99 10.87 -5.47
N VAL A 365 -5.55 12.00 -5.03
CA VAL A 365 -5.74 13.20 -5.87
C VAL A 365 -4.42 13.76 -6.40
N LEU A 366 -3.35 13.69 -5.61
CA LEU A 366 -2.03 14.20 -5.99
C LEU A 366 -1.35 13.41 -7.13
N THR A 367 -1.82 12.21 -7.51
CA THR A 367 -1.21 11.44 -8.62
C THR A 367 -1.33 12.15 -9.96
N ASP A 368 -2.39 12.94 -10.13
CA ASP A 368 -2.78 13.50 -11.41
C ASP A 368 -2.44 14.99 -11.52
N LEU A 369 -1.92 15.59 -10.43
CA LEU A 369 -1.53 16.99 -10.39
C LEU A 369 -0.11 17.23 -10.94
N PRO A 370 0.14 18.42 -11.51
CA PRO A 370 1.49 18.89 -11.81
C PRO A 370 2.42 18.81 -10.58
N SER A 371 3.68 18.42 -10.82
CA SER A 371 4.66 18.17 -9.74
C SER A 371 4.91 19.40 -8.85
N ASP A 372 4.90 20.60 -9.42
CA ASP A 372 5.08 21.85 -8.68
C ASP A 372 3.95 22.10 -7.67
N GLN A 373 2.70 21.83 -8.06
CA GLN A 373 1.56 21.91 -7.14
C GLN A 373 1.57 20.76 -6.11
N ALA A 374 1.89 19.54 -6.56
CA ALA A 374 1.96 18.38 -5.67
C ALA A 374 3.00 18.58 -4.56
N VAL A 375 4.18 19.12 -4.88
CA VAL A 375 5.23 19.44 -3.90
C VAL A 375 4.73 20.38 -2.81
N VAL A 376 3.96 21.41 -3.18
CA VAL A 376 3.39 22.37 -2.20
C VAL A 376 2.46 21.67 -1.21
N VAL A 377 1.58 20.79 -1.70
CA VAL A 377 0.66 20.03 -0.83
C VAL A 377 1.39 18.98 0.01
N LEU A 378 2.37 18.28 -0.57
CA LEU A 378 3.15 17.25 0.14
C LEU A 378 3.95 17.85 1.30
N ARG A 379 4.55 19.04 1.12
CA ARG A 379 5.25 19.75 2.20
C ARG A 379 4.33 20.06 3.37
N ARG A 380 3.05 20.35 3.11
CA ARG A 380 2.09 20.60 4.20
C ARG A 380 1.94 19.42 5.15
N PHE A 381 2.05 18.18 4.66
CA PHE A 381 2.03 17.00 5.53
C PHE A 381 3.26 16.93 6.45
N LEU A 382 4.43 17.41 5.98
CA LEU A 382 5.63 17.52 6.82
C LEU A 382 5.47 18.63 7.87
N GLU A 383 5.01 19.83 7.47
CA GLU A 383 4.78 20.96 8.38
C GLU A 383 3.80 20.62 9.51
N ARG A 384 2.82 19.73 9.27
CA ARG A 384 1.91 19.26 10.33
C ARG A 384 2.61 18.50 11.45
N MET A 385 3.77 17.90 11.18
CA MET A 385 4.56 17.21 12.22
C MET A 385 5.22 18.17 13.21
N GLU A 386 5.26 19.46 12.89
CA GLU A 386 5.75 20.52 13.79
C GLU A 386 4.65 21.05 14.73
N GLN A 387 3.40 20.61 14.55
CA GLN A 387 2.28 21.01 15.41
C GLN A 387 2.19 20.11 16.65
N ASP A 388 1.76 20.67 17.78
CA ASP A 388 1.67 19.92 19.05
C ASP A 388 0.60 18.82 19.06
N ASP A 389 -0.40 18.88 18.17
CA ASP A 389 -1.60 18.04 18.18
C ASP A 389 -1.71 17.06 17.00
N PHE A 390 -0.57 16.70 16.38
CA PHE A 390 -0.56 15.73 15.29
C PHE A 390 -1.04 14.34 15.73
N SER A 391 -1.67 13.62 14.79
CA SER A 391 -2.20 12.27 14.98
C SER A 391 -1.29 11.20 14.34
N SER A 392 -1.56 9.93 14.63
CA SER A 392 -0.89 8.82 13.93
C SER A 392 -1.18 8.80 12.43
N VAL A 393 -2.31 9.36 11.99
CA VAL A 393 -2.66 9.49 10.57
C VAL A 393 -1.78 10.55 9.92
N ASP A 394 -1.52 11.66 10.62
CA ASP A 394 -0.60 12.71 10.16
C ASP A 394 0.81 12.14 9.98
N GLN A 395 1.32 11.39 10.97
CA GLN A 395 2.63 10.73 10.85
C GLN A 395 2.70 9.78 9.65
N MET A 396 1.65 8.97 9.44
CA MET A 396 1.58 8.06 8.30
C MET A 396 1.61 8.81 6.95
N LEU A 397 0.87 9.91 6.84
CA LEU A 397 0.82 10.73 5.64
C LEU A 397 2.11 11.53 5.42
N ALA A 398 2.78 11.96 6.48
CA ALA A 398 4.09 12.62 6.41
C ALA A 398 5.18 11.67 5.90
N ILE A 399 5.17 10.40 6.31
CA ILE A 399 6.09 9.37 5.78
C ILE A 399 5.82 9.15 4.27
N GLU A 400 4.56 8.98 3.88
CA GLU A 400 4.17 8.82 2.46
C GLU A 400 4.52 10.07 1.64
N ALA A 401 4.35 11.26 2.21
CA ALA A 401 4.71 12.50 1.56
C ALA A 401 6.24 12.65 1.40
N THR A 402 7.01 12.21 2.38
CA THR A 402 8.48 12.16 2.30
C THR A 402 8.93 11.29 1.14
N GLU A 403 8.38 10.09 0.99
CA GLU A 403 8.72 9.16 -0.10
C GLU A 403 8.50 9.81 -1.48
N ARG A 404 7.34 10.43 -1.69
CA ARG A 404 7.03 11.10 -2.97
C ARG A 404 7.85 12.37 -3.19
N LEU A 405 8.14 13.14 -2.14
CA LEU A 405 8.99 14.32 -2.24
C LEU A 405 10.44 13.95 -2.59
N LEU A 406 10.95 12.82 -2.11
CA LEU A 406 12.30 12.36 -2.47
C LEU A 406 12.42 12.01 -3.96
N GLU A 407 11.33 11.58 -4.60
CA GLU A 407 11.30 11.33 -6.05
C GLU A 407 11.28 12.62 -6.89
N ILE A 408 10.71 13.71 -6.37
CA ILE A 408 10.43 14.95 -7.13
C ILE A 408 11.40 16.09 -6.77
N ASP A 409 11.68 16.28 -5.49
CA ASP A 409 12.48 17.36 -4.91
C ASP A 409 13.30 16.86 -3.70
N PRO A 410 14.28 15.96 -3.92
CA PRO A 410 15.05 15.35 -2.83
C PRO A 410 15.85 16.38 -2.02
N ALA A 411 16.42 17.39 -2.69
CA ALA A 411 17.21 18.43 -2.04
C ALA A 411 16.41 19.13 -0.93
N ALA A 412 15.15 19.44 -1.19
CA ALA A 412 14.31 20.08 -0.19
C ALA A 412 13.97 19.21 1.02
N VAL A 413 13.80 17.90 0.83
CA VAL A 413 13.58 16.97 1.94
C VAL A 413 14.83 16.93 2.81
N LEU A 414 16.01 16.89 2.19
CA LEU A 414 17.29 16.89 2.89
C LEU A 414 17.54 18.21 3.63
N ASP A 415 17.23 19.36 3.02
CA ASP A 415 17.30 20.67 3.68
C ASP A 415 16.34 20.75 4.88
N THR A 416 15.14 20.19 4.75
CA THR A 416 14.16 20.09 5.84
C THR A 416 14.69 19.20 6.96
N LEU A 417 15.31 18.07 6.64
CA LEU A 417 15.91 17.16 7.63
C LEU A 417 17.05 17.83 8.41
N GLN A 418 17.92 18.60 7.74
CA GLN A 418 19.01 19.34 8.38
C GLN A 418 18.50 20.47 9.29
N SER A 419 17.34 21.03 8.97
CA SER A 419 16.74 22.15 9.72
C SER A 419 15.78 21.70 10.82
N ALA A 420 15.35 20.43 10.81
CA ALA A 420 14.43 19.88 11.79
C ALA A 420 15.06 19.86 13.18
N GLU A 421 14.25 20.10 14.21
CA GLU A 421 14.70 19.96 15.60
C GLU A 421 15.13 18.51 15.88
N ASP A 422 16.25 18.35 16.59
CA ASP A 422 16.76 17.05 16.99
C ASP A 422 15.71 16.27 17.80
N GLU A 423 15.55 14.99 17.49
CA GLU A 423 14.57 14.10 18.09
C GLU A 423 13.08 14.44 17.81
N SER A 424 12.81 15.37 16.87
CA SER A 424 11.44 15.77 16.55
C SER A 424 10.66 14.71 15.76
N PRO A 425 9.31 14.73 15.85
CA PRO A 425 8.44 13.88 15.01
C PRO A 425 8.65 14.09 13.52
N LEU A 426 9.00 15.31 13.10
CA LEU A 426 9.35 15.64 11.72
C LEU A 426 10.62 14.90 11.29
N GLN A 427 11.69 14.98 12.09
CA GLN A 427 12.93 14.25 11.83
C GLN A 427 12.67 12.73 11.74
N GLU A 428 11.85 12.19 12.66
CA GLU A 428 11.45 10.78 12.63
C GLU A 428 10.72 10.41 11.34
N ALA A 429 9.72 11.19 10.92
CA ALA A 429 8.94 10.92 9.71
C ALA A 429 9.81 10.95 8.45
N ILE A 430 10.73 11.91 8.34
CA ILE A 430 11.65 12.01 7.20
C ILE A 430 12.60 10.80 7.16
N LEU A 431 13.20 10.43 8.29
CA LEU A 431 14.11 9.28 8.36
C LEU A 431 13.39 7.96 8.01
N TYR A 432 12.11 7.82 8.37
CA TYR A 432 11.29 6.69 7.93
C TYR A 432 11.10 6.64 6.42
N GLY A 433 10.86 7.79 5.77
CA GLY A 433 10.78 7.87 4.31
C GLY A 433 12.12 7.55 3.64
N LEU A 434 13.23 8.06 4.19
CA LEU A 434 14.59 7.78 3.69
C LEU A 434 14.96 6.29 3.75
N LEU A 435 14.47 5.54 4.74
CA LEU A 435 14.68 4.08 4.81
C LEU A 435 14.07 3.31 3.62
N ARG A 436 13.13 3.93 2.90
CA ARG A 436 12.49 3.33 1.72
C ARG A 436 13.01 3.90 0.40
N TYR A 437 13.59 5.10 0.42
CA TYR A 437 14.22 5.73 -0.73
C TYR A 437 15.68 5.29 -0.86
N ARG A 438 16.09 4.92 -2.08
CA ARG A 438 17.43 4.41 -2.38
C ARG A 438 18.16 5.35 -3.33
N ASP A 439 18.92 6.26 -2.75
CA ASP A 439 19.86 7.11 -3.47
C ASP A 439 21.10 7.34 -2.60
N ALA A 440 22.28 7.20 -3.20
CA ALA A 440 23.55 7.37 -2.51
C ALA A 440 23.77 8.82 -2.02
N ASP A 441 23.11 9.79 -2.66
CA ASP A 441 23.24 11.22 -2.33
C ASP A 441 22.62 11.58 -0.96
N VAL A 442 21.81 10.68 -0.38
CA VAL A 442 21.22 10.84 0.95
C VAL A 442 22.26 10.70 2.07
N LEU A 443 23.27 9.85 1.88
CA LEU A 443 24.16 9.39 2.95
C LEU A 443 24.88 10.57 3.63
N GLY A 444 25.44 11.48 2.83
CA GLY A 444 26.21 12.62 3.34
C GLY A 444 25.37 13.57 4.24
N THR A 445 24.07 13.69 3.96
CA THR A 445 23.17 14.47 4.82
C THR A 445 22.91 13.76 6.13
N VAL A 446 22.63 12.46 6.10
CA VAL A 446 22.30 11.68 7.30
C VAL A 446 23.51 11.51 8.22
N GLU A 447 24.72 11.37 7.66
CA GLU A 447 25.97 11.31 8.43
C GLU A 447 26.27 12.63 9.18
N SER A 448 25.79 13.76 8.65
CA SER A 448 25.99 15.07 9.27
C SER A 448 25.07 15.33 10.47
N LEU A 449 24.03 14.51 10.66
CA LEU A 449 23.10 14.64 11.78
C LEU A 449 23.78 14.31 13.11
N GLN A 450 23.38 15.03 14.16
CA GLN A 450 24.00 14.90 15.46
C GLN A 450 23.51 13.62 16.18
N GLN A 451 24.31 12.54 16.16
CA GLN A 451 23.95 11.26 16.79
C GLN A 451 24.42 11.17 18.25
N ILE A 452 23.73 11.88 19.14
CA ILE A 452 24.16 12.04 20.55
C ILE A 452 23.93 10.76 21.38
N GLY A 453 23.00 9.87 21.00
CA GLY A 453 22.60 8.76 21.86
C GLY A 453 22.00 7.52 21.17
N VAL A 454 20.92 7.02 21.78
CA VAL A 454 20.15 5.81 21.38
C VAL A 454 18.68 6.16 21.18
N SER A 455 18.40 7.41 20.80
CA SER A 455 17.05 7.86 20.51
C SER A 455 16.47 7.14 19.29
N ARG A 456 15.17 7.28 19.06
CA ARG A 456 14.53 6.66 17.90
C ARG A 456 15.04 7.28 16.59
N PRO A 457 15.16 8.60 16.44
CA PRO A 457 15.80 9.21 15.27
C PRO A 457 17.26 8.80 15.09
N ASP A 458 18.07 8.74 16.15
CA ASP A 458 19.46 8.23 16.07
C ASP A 458 19.50 6.80 15.50
N SER A 459 18.58 5.94 15.97
CA SER A 459 18.50 4.55 15.52
C SER A 459 18.04 4.45 14.06
N LEU A 460 17.14 5.32 13.61
CA LEU A 460 16.71 5.38 12.20
C LEU A 460 17.85 5.89 11.30
N ALA A 461 18.54 6.96 11.72
CA ALA A 461 19.70 7.48 11.00
C ALA A 461 20.81 6.43 10.86
N LEU A 462 21.11 5.70 11.93
CA LEU A 462 22.08 4.60 11.89
C LEU A 462 21.64 3.46 10.95
N LEU A 463 20.34 3.18 10.84
CA LEU A 463 19.85 2.19 9.85
C LEU A 463 20.04 2.66 8.41
N VAL A 464 19.80 3.94 8.11
CA VAL A 464 20.06 4.50 6.79
C VAL A 464 21.55 4.41 6.46
N ILE A 465 22.42 4.82 7.40
CA ILE A 465 23.88 4.73 7.23
C ILE A 465 24.33 3.28 7.05
N ALA A 466 23.85 2.35 7.87
CA ALA A 466 24.23 0.94 7.78
C ALA A 466 23.75 0.26 6.49
N ARG A 467 22.66 0.75 5.88
CA ARG A 467 22.16 0.25 4.60
C ARG A 467 23.07 0.66 3.44
N ASP A 468 23.48 1.93 3.41
CA ASP A 468 24.13 2.54 2.24
C ASP A 468 25.66 2.64 2.36
N SER A 469 26.21 2.57 3.58
CA SER A 469 27.66 2.55 3.81
C SER A 469 28.26 1.15 3.65
N ASN A 470 29.49 1.10 3.14
CA ASN A 470 30.29 -0.14 3.08
C ASN A 470 30.97 -0.48 4.39
N GLU A 471 31.24 0.50 5.24
CA GLU A 471 31.95 0.33 6.51
C GLU A 471 31.25 1.11 7.62
N LEU A 472 31.19 0.52 8.81
CA LEU A 472 30.74 1.17 10.04
C LEU A 472 31.90 1.24 11.02
N ASP A 473 32.02 2.34 11.75
CA ASP A 473 32.97 2.40 12.85
C ASP A 473 32.54 1.48 14.03
N ASP A 474 33.47 1.20 14.94
CA ASP A 474 33.22 0.30 16.08
C ASP A 474 32.02 0.75 16.96
N THR A 475 31.77 2.07 17.03
CA THR A 475 30.67 2.63 17.82
C THR A 475 29.33 2.41 17.12
N GLN A 476 29.28 2.69 15.82
CA GLN A 476 28.13 2.45 14.96
C GLN A 476 27.78 0.96 14.91
N LEU A 477 28.77 0.09 14.73
CA LEU A 477 28.59 -1.36 14.71
C LEU A 477 28.04 -1.88 16.04
N HIS A 478 28.59 -1.40 17.17
CA HIS A 478 28.10 -1.75 18.49
C HIS A 478 26.64 -1.31 18.70
N ARG A 479 26.31 -0.05 18.35
CA ARG A 479 24.94 0.48 18.44
C ARG A 479 23.96 -0.30 17.56
N LEU A 480 24.36 -0.65 16.34
CA LEU A 480 23.55 -1.47 15.44
C LEU A 480 23.25 -2.85 16.05
N GLY A 481 24.25 -3.48 16.69
CA GLY A 481 24.07 -4.74 17.43
C GLY A 481 23.10 -4.63 18.62
N LEU A 482 23.07 -3.48 19.29
CA LEU A 482 22.09 -3.20 20.36
C LEU A 482 20.67 -3.02 19.80
N ILE A 483 20.52 -2.30 18.69
CA ILE A 483 19.22 -2.13 18.00
C ILE A 483 18.70 -3.51 17.57
N ALA A 484 19.55 -4.33 16.95
CA ALA A 484 19.25 -5.70 16.54
C ALA A 484 18.86 -6.63 17.70
N SER A 485 19.26 -6.31 18.93
CA SER A 485 18.99 -7.12 20.13
C SER A 485 17.73 -6.72 20.90
N GLY A 486 17.01 -5.68 20.48
CA GLY A 486 15.77 -5.22 21.12
C GLY A 486 15.80 -3.78 21.61
N GLY A 487 16.29 -2.85 20.77
CA GLY A 487 16.37 -1.42 21.08
C GLY A 487 15.03 -0.67 20.99
N VAL A 488 15.11 0.65 20.83
CA VAL A 488 13.96 1.58 20.81
C VAL A 488 13.07 1.46 19.57
N LEU A 489 13.54 0.77 18.52
CA LEU A 489 12.79 0.59 17.28
C LEU A 489 11.74 -0.52 17.40
N VAL A 490 10.69 -0.40 16.59
CA VAL A 490 9.67 -1.45 16.44
C VAL A 490 10.25 -2.70 15.76
N GLU A 491 9.62 -3.86 16.02
CA GLU A 491 10.12 -5.17 15.58
C GLU A 491 10.51 -5.27 14.08
N PRO A 492 9.80 -4.66 13.11
CA PRO A 492 10.18 -4.73 11.70
C PRO A 492 11.54 -4.08 11.42
N LEU A 493 11.84 -2.94 12.04
CA LEU A 493 13.12 -2.26 11.90
C LEU A 493 14.24 -2.95 12.68
N GLN A 494 13.93 -3.59 13.80
CA GLN A 494 14.91 -4.43 14.51
C GLN A 494 15.39 -5.60 13.64
N VAL A 495 14.53 -6.12 12.77
CA VAL A 495 14.90 -7.19 11.83
C VAL A 495 15.81 -6.66 10.72
N GLN A 496 15.55 -5.45 10.22
CA GLN A 496 16.47 -4.78 9.31
C GLN A 496 17.84 -4.55 9.98
N ALA A 497 17.85 -4.06 11.22
CA ALA A 497 19.06 -3.90 12.01
C ALA A 497 19.83 -5.22 12.18
N ALA A 498 19.11 -6.31 12.46
CA ALA A 498 19.70 -7.64 12.61
C ALA A 498 20.36 -8.12 11.32
N TRP A 499 19.73 -7.90 10.17
CA TRP A 499 20.31 -8.22 8.88
C TRP A 499 21.58 -7.40 8.59
N LEU A 500 21.48 -6.07 8.71
CA LEU A 500 22.61 -5.15 8.45
C LEU A 500 23.77 -5.41 9.42
N TYR A 501 23.50 -5.70 10.70
CA TYR A 501 24.52 -6.08 11.66
C TYR A 501 25.29 -7.32 11.19
N LEU A 502 24.58 -8.39 10.80
CA LEU A 502 25.22 -9.63 10.32
C LEU A 502 26.02 -9.42 9.04
N LYS A 503 25.59 -8.50 8.17
CA LYS A 503 26.34 -8.08 6.97
C LYS A 503 27.65 -7.41 7.36
N HIS A 504 27.60 -6.37 8.20
CA HIS A 504 28.78 -5.64 8.65
C HIS A 504 29.73 -6.48 9.51
N THR A 505 29.25 -7.55 10.17
CA THR A 505 30.09 -8.52 10.88
C THR A 505 30.49 -9.75 10.04
N ASN A 506 30.26 -9.76 8.73
CA ASN A 506 30.56 -10.89 7.83
C ASN A 506 30.03 -12.25 8.34
N SER A 507 28.84 -12.24 8.93
CA SER A 507 28.23 -13.39 9.61
C SER A 507 26.97 -13.92 8.91
N ILE A 508 26.65 -13.43 7.71
CA ILE A 508 25.46 -13.81 6.94
C ILE A 508 25.46 -15.31 6.64
N ASP A 509 26.53 -15.87 6.09
CA ASP A 509 26.57 -17.29 5.68
C ASP A 509 26.29 -18.23 6.87
N GLY A 510 26.91 -17.94 8.02
CA GLY A 510 26.69 -18.68 9.26
C GLY A 510 25.28 -18.51 9.83
N ALA A 511 24.63 -17.37 9.57
CA ALA A 511 23.23 -17.14 9.93
C ALA A 511 22.29 -17.90 8.99
N LEU A 512 22.48 -17.83 7.66
CA LEU A 512 21.65 -18.50 6.66
C LEU A 512 21.56 -20.01 6.88
N ALA A 513 22.69 -20.66 7.21
CA ALA A 513 22.74 -22.08 7.56
C ALA A 513 21.87 -22.46 8.77
N GLN A 514 21.53 -21.50 9.64
CA GLN A 514 20.71 -21.72 10.83
C GLN A 514 19.23 -21.37 10.64
N LEU A 515 18.89 -20.57 9.62
CA LEU A 515 17.53 -20.04 9.41
C LEU A 515 16.60 -21.06 8.76
N ILE A 516 17.09 -21.76 7.74
CA ILE A 516 16.34 -22.73 6.98
C ILE A 516 17.23 -23.98 6.92
N PRO A 517 16.96 -25.03 7.74
CA PRO A 517 17.74 -26.24 7.66
C PRO A 517 17.61 -26.81 6.25
N GLU A 518 18.72 -27.23 5.64
CA GLU A 518 18.69 -27.97 4.38
C GLU A 518 17.72 -29.14 4.54
N SER A 519 16.63 -29.14 3.76
CA SER A 519 15.76 -30.31 3.67
C SER A 519 16.63 -31.50 3.22
N PRO A 520 16.61 -32.64 3.94
CA PRO A 520 17.46 -33.78 3.63
C PRO A 520 17.18 -34.41 2.26
#